data_AF-H6U5A2-F1
#
_entry.id   AF-H6U5A2-F1
#
_cell.length_a   1.000
_cell.length_b   1.000
_cell.length_c   1.000
_cell.angle_alpha   90.00
_cell.angle_beta   90.00
_cell.angle_gamma   90.00
#
_symmetry.space_group_name_H-M   'P 1'
#
loop_
_entity.id
_entity.type
_entity.pdbx_description
1 polymer ?
#
loop_
_entity_poly.entity_id
_entity_poly.type
_entity_poly.pdbx_seq_one_letter_code
_entity_poly.pdbx_strand_id
1 'polypeptide(L)'
;TYRRSNTPQPNATFFDPHNSEGEKMRKAAAEAAMSDMLQWFSSGKGVVAILDATNSTKSRRSWIYESCHAANVETLFVESICDEEDLIMNNILEVKTTSPDYKGQDPEAAALDFRNRIRNYEKVYETIDDNEKHYTYVKLINVG
;
A
#
# COMPACT_ATOMS: atom_id res chain seq x y z
N THR A 1 -6.88 4.38 -9.94
CA THR A 1 -6.67 3.92 -8.55
C THR A 1 -7.41 4.85 -7.61
N TYR A 2 -8.01 4.33 -6.55
CA TYR A 2 -8.92 5.07 -5.64
C TYR A 2 -8.37 6.42 -5.15
N ARG A 3 -7.09 6.47 -4.77
CA ARG A 3 -6.45 7.72 -4.31
C ARG A 3 -6.27 8.76 -5.42
N ARG A 4 -5.96 8.36 -6.67
CA ARG A 4 -5.78 9.30 -7.81
C ARG A 4 -7.06 10.04 -8.18
N SER A 5 -8.23 9.44 -7.93
CA SER A 5 -9.52 10.08 -8.19
C SER A 5 -9.70 11.38 -7.39
N ASN A 6 -9.16 11.43 -6.17
CA ASN A 6 -9.27 12.59 -5.27
C ASN A 6 -7.96 13.39 -5.14
N THR A 7 -6.80 12.76 -5.42
CA THR A 7 -5.48 13.40 -5.36
C THR A 7 -4.60 12.88 -6.51
N PRO A 8 -4.66 13.52 -7.69
CA PRO A 8 -4.02 13.01 -8.90
C PRO A 8 -2.49 12.94 -8.81
N GLN A 9 -1.86 13.94 -8.20
CA GLN A 9 -0.39 14.04 -8.07
C GLN A 9 -0.01 14.44 -6.63
N PRO A 10 -0.01 13.48 -5.67
CA PRO A 10 0.42 13.75 -4.31
C PRO A 10 1.95 13.88 -4.25
N ASN A 11 2.45 14.78 -3.39
CA ASN A 11 3.86 14.83 -3.01
C ASN A 11 4.13 13.99 -1.75
N ALA A 12 5.39 13.85 -1.34
CA ALA A 12 5.79 13.07 -0.17
C ALA A 12 5.10 13.52 1.14
N THR A 13 4.81 14.82 1.28
CA THR A 13 4.12 15.41 2.45
C THR A 13 2.70 14.89 2.60
N PHE A 14 2.05 14.51 1.49
CA PHE A 14 0.77 13.81 1.54
C PHE A 14 0.89 12.54 2.38
N PHE A 15 2.00 11.79 2.24
CA PHE A 15 2.26 10.50 2.89
C PHE A 15 2.88 10.59 4.28
N ASP A 16 3.10 11.79 4.81
CA ASP A 16 3.58 11.97 6.17
C ASP A 16 2.58 11.35 7.17
N PRO A 17 3.03 10.52 8.14
CA PRO A 17 2.16 9.98 9.17
C PRO A 17 1.56 11.04 10.10
N HIS A 18 2.14 12.24 10.18
CA HIS A 18 1.59 13.36 10.96
C HIS A 18 0.63 14.25 10.14
N ASN A 19 0.43 13.96 8.86
CA ASN A 19 -0.55 14.65 8.03
C ASN A 19 -1.93 13.99 8.17
N SER A 20 -2.73 14.48 9.10
CA SER A 20 -4.06 13.95 9.41
C SER A 20 -5.03 13.98 8.23
N GLU A 21 -4.99 15.03 7.41
CA GLU A 21 -5.81 15.13 6.19
C GLU A 21 -5.36 14.11 5.15
N GLY A 22 -4.06 13.98 4.91
CA GLY A 22 -3.49 12.97 4.03
C GLY A 22 -3.83 11.55 4.47
N GLU A 23 -3.76 11.28 5.78
CA GLU A 23 -4.14 9.99 6.37
C GLU A 23 -5.63 9.69 6.16
N LYS A 24 -6.50 10.67 6.43
CA LYS A 24 -7.95 10.56 6.22
C LYS A 24 -8.29 10.25 4.77
N MET A 25 -7.64 10.92 3.82
CA MET A 25 -7.82 10.65 2.38
C MET A 25 -7.33 9.25 1.98
N ARG A 26 -6.18 8.81 2.52
CA ARG A 26 -5.68 7.43 2.31
C ARG A 26 -6.62 6.38 2.89
N LYS A 27 -7.20 6.65 4.06
CA LYS A 27 -8.16 5.76 4.72
C LYS A 27 -9.44 5.64 3.90
N ALA A 28 -10.02 6.76 3.46
CA ALA A 28 -11.21 6.74 2.60
C ALA A 28 -10.97 5.99 1.27
N ALA A 29 -9.79 6.13 0.68
CA ALA A 29 -9.42 5.38 -0.52
C ALA A 29 -9.34 3.86 -0.26
N ALA A 30 -8.81 3.45 0.89
CA ALA A 30 -8.75 2.04 1.29
C ALA A 30 -10.15 1.47 1.58
N GLU A 31 -11.01 2.23 2.26
CA GLU A 31 -12.40 1.84 2.55
C GLU A 31 -13.21 1.67 1.26
N ALA A 32 -13.07 2.58 0.30
CA ALA A 32 -13.72 2.45 -1.01
C ALA A 32 -13.23 1.20 -1.77
N ALA A 33 -11.93 0.94 -1.79
CA ALA A 33 -11.37 -0.25 -2.42
C ALA A 33 -11.85 -1.56 -1.78
N MET A 34 -11.90 -1.59 -0.44
CA MET A 34 -12.42 -2.73 0.32
C MET A 34 -13.91 -2.96 0.01
N SER A 35 -14.72 -1.89 0.02
CA SER A 35 -16.15 -1.98 -0.28
C SER A 35 -16.41 -2.57 -1.66
N ASP A 36 -15.72 -2.08 -2.69
CA ASP A 36 -15.87 -2.57 -4.06
C ASP A 36 -15.40 -4.04 -4.18
N MET A 37 -14.30 -4.40 -3.51
CA MET A 37 -13.80 -5.77 -3.48
C MET A 37 -14.82 -6.74 -2.85
N LEU A 38 -15.39 -6.39 -1.69
CA LEU A 38 -16.38 -7.23 -1.01
C LEU A 38 -17.71 -7.29 -1.79
N GLN A 39 -18.10 -6.21 -2.45
CA GLN A 39 -19.24 -6.21 -3.37
C GLN A 39 -18.99 -7.17 -4.56
N TRP A 40 -17.77 -7.17 -5.09
CA TRP A 40 -17.40 -8.07 -6.18
C TRP A 40 -17.48 -9.54 -5.77
N PHE A 41 -16.99 -9.89 -4.57
CA PHE A 41 -17.17 -11.25 -4.02
C PHE A 41 -18.64 -11.62 -3.85
N SER A 42 -19.45 -10.75 -3.21
CA SER A 42 -20.86 -11.04 -2.95
C SER A 42 -21.73 -11.14 -4.21
N SER A 43 -21.29 -10.55 -5.33
CA SER A 43 -21.95 -10.71 -6.64
C SER A 43 -21.81 -12.10 -7.27
N GLY A 44 -21.07 -13.01 -6.64
CA GLY A 44 -21.04 -14.44 -6.99
C GLY A 44 -20.13 -14.83 -8.16
N LYS A 45 -19.27 -13.91 -8.62
CA LYS A 45 -18.33 -14.15 -9.73
C LYS A 45 -16.85 -14.04 -9.34
N GLY A 46 -16.57 -13.50 -8.16
CA GLY A 46 -15.20 -13.29 -7.69
C GLY A 46 -14.63 -14.50 -6.95
N VAL A 47 -13.40 -14.88 -7.28
CA VAL A 47 -12.69 -15.99 -6.63
C VAL A 47 -11.46 -15.49 -5.88
N VAL A 48 -10.71 -14.56 -6.47
CA VAL A 48 -9.51 -13.96 -5.88
C VAL A 48 -9.49 -12.47 -6.21
N ALA A 49 -9.27 -11.64 -5.20
CA ALA A 49 -9.03 -10.20 -5.36
C ALA A 49 -7.69 -9.83 -4.74
N ILE A 50 -7.03 -8.81 -5.30
CA ILE A 50 -5.76 -8.28 -4.81
C ILE A 50 -6.00 -6.86 -4.31
N LEU A 51 -5.87 -6.66 -3.00
CA LEU A 51 -5.89 -5.35 -2.38
C LEU A 51 -4.47 -4.77 -2.32
N ASP A 52 -4.05 -4.17 -3.43
CA ASP A 52 -2.72 -3.56 -3.59
C ASP A 52 -2.63 -2.20 -2.86
N ALA A 53 -1.99 -2.22 -1.70
CA ALA A 53 -1.65 -1.06 -0.89
C ALA A 53 -0.50 -1.40 0.06
N THR A 54 0.13 -0.39 0.67
CA THR A 54 1.28 -0.62 1.57
C THR A 54 0.92 -1.46 2.79
N ASN A 55 -0.29 -1.30 3.35
CA ASN A 55 -0.80 -2.07 4.49
C ASN A 55 0.23 -2.29 5.62
N SER A 56 1.02 -1.24 5.87
CA SER A 56 2.28 -1.30 6.59
C SER A 56 2.15 -1.28 8.11
N THR A 57 0.94 -1.12 8.65
CA THR A 57 0.67 -1.08 10.09
C THR A 57 -0.20 -2.25 10.52
N LYS A 58 -0.02 -2.73 11.76
CA LYS A 58 -0.82 -3.81 12.36
C LYS A 58 -2.29 -3.46 12.41
N SER A 59 -2.60 -2.21 12.79
CA SER A 59 -3.97 -1.68 12.82
C SER A 59 -4.65 -1.79 11.45
N ARG A 60 -3.93 -1.46 10.36
CA ARG A 60 -4.49 -1.58 9.01
C ARG A 60 -4.75 -3.03 8.63
N ARG A 61 -3.83 -3.94 8.94
CA ARG A 61 -3.98 -5.37 8.63
C ARG A 61 -5.11 -6.01 9.42
N SER A 62 -5.24 -5.68 10.71
CA SER A 62 -6.37 -6.12 11.54
C SER A 62 -7.70 -5.67 10.95
N TRP A 63 -7.85 -4.39 10.58
CA TRP A 63 -9.07 -3.92 9.91
C TRP A 63 -9.38 -4.67 8.60
N ILE A 64 -8.37 -4.97 7.78
CA ILE A 64 -8.53 -5.75 6.55
C ILE A 64 -9.02 -7.16 6.86
N TYR A 65 -8.34 -7.85 7.78
CA TYR A 65 -8.66 -9.22 8.17
C TYR A 65 -10.08 -9.33 8.71
N GLU A 66 -10.46 -8.47 9.67
CA GLU A 66 -11.81 -8.49 10.25
C GLU A 66 -12.89 -8.19 9.21
N SER A 67 -12.62 -7.25 8.28
CA SER A 67 -13.57 -6.93 7.19
C SER A 67 -13.78 -8.11 6.24
N CYS A 68 -12.71 -8.81 5.88
CA CYS A 68 -12.79 -10.00 5.01
C CYS A 68 -13.44 -11.17 5.74
N HIS A 69 -13.05 -11.42 7.00
CA HIS A 69 -13.60 -12.48 7.83
C HIS A 69 -15.11 -12.32 8.04
N ALA A 70 -15.57 -11.10 8.34
CA ALA A 70 -17.00 -10.80 8.47
C ALA A 70 -17.79 -11.02 7.16
N ALA A 71 -17.13 -10.93 6.00
CA ALA A 71 -17.70 -11.20 4.69
C ALA A 71 -17.50 -12.65 4.22
N ASN A 72 -16.98 -13.55 5.07
CA ASN A 72 -16.64 -14.93 4.74
C ASN A 72 -15.65 -15.03 3.55
N VAL A 73 -14.66 -14.15 3.54
CA VAL A 73 -13.56 -14.09 2.56
C VAL A 73 -12.24 -14.43 3.25
N GLU A 74 -11.57 -15.46 2.76
CA GLU A 74 -10.24 -15.85 3.24
C GLU A 74 -9.18 -14.82 2.87
N THR A 75 -8.22 -14.59 3.77
CA THR A 75 -7.19 -13.56 3.61
C THR A 75 -5.79 -14.17 3.61
N LEU A 76 -5.00 -13.84 2.59
CA LEU A 76 -3.56 -14.11 2.52
C LEU A 76 -2.81 -12.78 2.42
N PHE A 77 -1.91 -12.51 3.35
CA PHE A 77 -1.01 -11.36 3.26
C PHE A 77 0.27 -11.73 2.50
N VAL A 78 0.67 -10.89 1.55
CA VAL A 78 1.94 -11.00 0.83
C VAL A 78 2.78 -9.79 1.22
N GLU A 79 3.83 -10.01 2.00
CA GLU A 79 4.75 -8.97 2.44
C GLU A 79 6.04 -9.05 1.61
N SER A 80 6.35 -8.02 0.84
CA SER A 80 7.61 -7.91 0.10
C SER A 80 8.56 -6.99 0.86
N ILE A 81 9.68 -7.54 1.33
CA ILE A 81 10.72 -6.82 2.06
C ILE A 81 11.95 -6.75 1.16
N CYS A 82 12.46 -5.54 0.95
CA CYS A 82 13.68 -5.30 0.19
C CYS A 82 14.51 -4.25 0.92
N ASP A 83 15.70 -4.62 1.37
CA ASP A 83 16.67 -3.74 2.02
C ASP A 83 17.91 -3.46 1.15
N GLU A 84 17.96 -4.04 -0.05
CA GLU A 84 19.04 -3.80 -1.01
C GLU A 84 18.87 -2.45 -1.72
N GLU A 85 19.79 -1.52 -1.41
CA GLU A 85 19.76 -0.16 -1.95
C GLU A 85 19.71 -0.12 -3.49
N ASP A 86 20.45 -1.00 -4.17
CA ASP A 86 20.49 -1.04 -5.63
C ASP A 86 19.12 -1.43 -6.23
N LEU A 87 18.43 -2.40 -5.62
CA LEU A 87 17.10 -2.81 -6.04
C LEU A 87 16.06 -1.72 -5.77
N ILE A 88 16.13 -1.09 -4.60
CA ILE A 88 15.27 0.06 -4.26
C ILE A 88 15.47 1.18 -5.28
N MET A 89 16.73 1.49 -5.61
CA MET A 89 17.08 2.55 -6.56
C MET A 89 16.60 2.24 -7.99
N ASN A 90 16.74 0.99 -8.44
CA ASN A 90 16.23 0.55 -9.74
C ASN A 90 14.71 0.67 -9.82
N ASN A 91 13.99 0.21 -8.78
CA ASN A 91 12.53 0.35 -8.70
C ASN A 91 12.10 1.82 -8.71
N ILE A 92 12.82 2.68 -7.99
CA ILE A 92 12.59 4.13 -7.99
C ILE A 92 12.73 4.71 -9.40
N LEU A 93 13.78 4.33 -10.14
CA LEU A 93 14.00 4.81 -11.51
C LEU A 93 12.90 4.35 -12.46
N GLU A 94 12.51 3.08 -12.39
CA GLU A 94 11.45 2.52 -13.22
C GLU A 94 10.10 3.21 -12.97
N VAL A 95 9.71 3.34 -11.69
CA VAL A 95 8.43 3.96 -11.30
C VAL A 95 8.36 5.43 -11.72
N LYS A 96 9.45 6.18 -11.72
CA LYS A 96 9.45 7.57 -12.23
C LYS A 96 9.06 7.64 -13.70
N THR A 97 9.60 6.74 -14.52
CA THR A 97 9.41 6.78 -15.97
C THR A 97 8.01 6.33 -16.37
N THR A 98 7.37 5.50 -15.55
CA THR A 98 6.09 4.85 -15.88
C THR A 98 4.90 5.39 -15.09
N SER A 99 5.11 5.99 -13.91
CA SER A 99 4.01 6.43 -13.04
C SER A 99 3.43 7.79 -13.46
N PRO A 100 2.10 7.90 -13.56
CA PRO A 100 1.45 9.18 -13.84
C PRO A 100 1.56 10.18 -12.68
N ASP A 101 1.94 9.73 -11.46
CA ASP A 101 2.16 10.64 -10.31
C ASP A 101 3.34 11.61 -10.57
N TYR A 102 4.31 11.23 -11.43
CA TYR A 102 5.52 12.02 -11.73
C TYR A 102 5.57 12.56 -13.17
N LYS A 103 4.48 12.43 -13.93
CA LYS A 103 4.42 12.86 -15.33
C LYS A 103 4.72 14.35 -15.46
N GLY A 104 5.78 14.69 -16.21
CA GLY A 104 6.20 16.07 -16.47
C GLY A 104 7.02 16.72 -15.35
N GLN A 105 7.41 15.97 -14.31
CA GLN A 105 8.30 16.45 -13.26
C GLN A 105 9.78 16.26 -13.65
N ASP A 106 10.64 17.06 -13.02
CA ASP A 106 12.09 16.88 -13.11
C ASP A 106 12.53 15.51 -12.53
N PRO A 107 13.39 14.74 -13.22
CA PRO A 107 13.79 13.41 -12.77
C PRO A 107 14.46 13.36 -11.39
N GLU A 108 15.25 14.39 -11.03
CA GLU A 108 15.94 14.46 -9.75
C GLU A 108 14.96 14.82 -8.63
N ALA A 109 14.07 15.80 -8.89
CA ALA A 109 13.01 16.16 -7.96
C ALA A 109 12.05 14.99 -7.68
N ALA A 110 11.66 14.23 -8.72
CA ALA A 110 10.85 13.02 -8.59
C ALA A 110 11.57 11.92 -7.77
N ALA A 111 12.89 11.78 -7.93
CA ALA A 111 13.74 10.90 -7.11
C ALA A 111 13.66 11.24 -5.64
N LEU A 112 13.87 12.52 -5.33
CA LEU A 112 13.90 13.00 -3.97
C LEU A 112 12.53 12.84 -3.30
N ASP A 113 11.45 13.17 -4.01
CA ASP A 113 10.08 12.98 -3.54
C ASP A 113 9.78 11.50 -3.22
N PHE A 114 10.11 10.58 -4.13
CA PHE A 114 9.86 9.15 -3.91
C PHE A 114 10.69 8.60 -2.73
N ARG A 115 11.97 8.98 -2.60
CA ARG A 115 12.79 8.61 -1.44
C ARG A 115 12.20 9.12 -0.14
N ASN A 116 11.73 10.37 -0.11
CA ASN A 116 11.08 10.94 1.07
C ASN A 116 9.76 10.22 1.39
N ARG A 117 9.03 9.78 0.37
CA ARG A 117 7.84 8.95 0.53
C ARG A 117 8.18 7.60 1.17
N ILE A 118 9.23 6.90 0.73
CA ILE A 118 9.70 5.65 1.38
C ILE A 118 10.02 5.91 2.85
N ARG A 119 10.81 6.94 3.15
CA ARG A 119 11.15 7.33 4.53
C ARG A 119 9.94 7.60 5.41
N ASN A 120 8.87 8.15 4.86
CA ASN A 120 7.63 8.37 5.61
C ASN A 120 6.92 7.07 5.96
N TYR A 121 6.98 6.05 5.11
CA TYR A 121 6.45 4.72 5.42
C TYR A 121 7.33 3.97 6.42
N GLU A 122 8.66 4.06 6.31
CA GLU A 122 9.61 3.42 7.24
C GLU A 122 9.37 3.84 8.69
N LYS A 123 9.00 5.11 8.94
CA LYS A 123 8.70 5.64 10.29
C LYS A 123 7.59 4.90 11.02
N VAL A 124 6.66 4.29 10.29
CA VAL A 124 5.45 3.65 10.84
C VAL A 124 5.32 2.19 10.43
N TYR A 125 6.32 1.64 9.76
CA TYR A 125 6.26 0.27 9.27
C TYR A 125 6.36 -0.72 10.43
N GLU A 126 5.41 -1.64 10.47
CA GLU A 126 5.34 -2.74 11.41
C GLU A 126 5.26 -4.03 10.59
N THR A 127 6.35 -4.81 10.55
CA THR A 127 6.35 -6.10 9.86
C THR A 127 5.40 -7.10 10.55
N ILE A 128 4.90 -8.08 9.80
CA ILE A 128 4.10 -9.18 10.38
C ILE A 128 4.96 -9.94 11.38
N ASP A 129 4.50 -10.10 12.61
CA ASP A 129 5.27 -10.75 13.67
C ASP A 129 4.48 -11.78 14.47
N ASP A 130 5.06 -12.21 15.59
CA ASP A 130 4.50 -13.24 16.46
C ASP A 130 3.11 -12.92 17.03
N ASN A 131 2.72 -11.64 17.07
CA ASN A 131 1.39 -11.22 17.52
C ASN A 131 0.32 -11.40 16.44
N GLU A 132 0.72 -11.66 15.19
CA GLU A 132 -0.13 -11.79 14.01
C GLU A 132 -0.10 -13.22 13.44
N LYS A 133 0.32 -14.22 14.24
CA LYS A 133 0.42 -15.66 13.86
C LYS A 133 -0.88 -16.28 13.36
N HIS A 134 -2.02 -15.67 13.64
CA HIS A 134 -3.33 -16.14 13.19
C HIS A 134 -3.60 -15.78 11.72
N TYR A 135 -2.81 -14.90 11.12
CA TYR A 135 -2.89 -14.60 9.70
C TYR A 135 -2.20 -15.66 8.86
N THR A 136 -2.78 -15.97 7.70
CA THR A 136 -2.04 -16.65 6.63
C THR A 136 -1.20 -15.60 5.90
N TYR A 137 0.10 -15.79 5.81
CA TYR A 137 0.98 -14.85 5.12
C TYR A 137 2.19 -15.53 4.46
N VAL A 138 2.78 -14.83 3.51
CA VAL A 138 4.10 -15.13 2.94
C VAL A 138 4.95 -13.87 2.97
N LYS A 139 6.24 -14.03 3.28
CA LYS A 139 7.23 -12.97 3.17
C LYS A 139 8.18 -13.29 2.02
N LEU A 140 8.34 -12.34 1.12
CA LEU A 140 9.33 -12.36 0.05
C LEU A 140 10.45 -11.42 0.45
N ILE A 141 11.67 -11.92 0.58
CA ILE A 141 12.83 -11.13 1.00
C ILE A 141 13.75 -10.96 -0.19
N ASN A 142 14.11 -9.72 -0.54
CA ASN A 142 15.07 -9.41 -1.61
C ASN A 142 14.77 -10.11 -2.95
N VAL A 143 13.49 -10.05 -3.36
CA VAL A 143 12.98 -10.56 -4.67
C VAL A 143 12.89 -12.10 -4.76
N GLY A 144 13.09 -12.83 -3.66
CA GLY A 144 12.84 -14.27 -3.59
C GLY A 144 13.72 -14.99 -2.60
#